data_AF-A0A3D2XAV6-F1
#
_entry.id   AF-A0A3D2XAV6-F1
#
_cell.length_a   1.000
_cell.length_b   1.000
_cell.length_c   1.000
_cell.angle_alpha   90.00
_cell.angle_beta   90.00
_cell.angle_gamma   90.00
#
_symmetry.space_group_name_H-M   'P 1'
#
loop_
_entity.id
_entity.type
_entity.pdbx_description
1 polymer ?
#
loop_
_entity_poly.entity_id
_entity_poly.type
_entity_poly.pdbx_seq_one_letter_code
_entity_poly.pdbx_strand_id
1 'polypeptide(L)'
;SEIYRVSSEYELKMLGCDPYLSRMLTQRVMKNDIAVAEIPQDMKNMSPAMKKIEELLLKEELQHEKNPCARWCFGNIRVATDGNENLKPMKNKSVGRIDVTVAWIIAMATAMLNEVTSLNDRINSEEWSL
;
A
#
# COMPACT_ATOMS: atom_id res chain seq x y z
N SER A 1 11.27 5.92 16.58
CA SER A 1 9.99 5.27 16.28
C SER A 1 10.27 4.05 15.43
N GLU A 2 9.38 3.07 15.43
CA GLU A 2 9.54 1.83 14.64
C GLU A 2 9.80 2.11 13.15
N ILE A 3 9.17 3.15 12.62
CA ILE A 3 9.35 3.63 11.24
C ILE A 3 10.82 3.98 10.94
N TYR A 4 11.55 4.60 11.88
CA TYR A 4 12.95 4.92 11.67
C TYR A 4 13.83 3.68 11.69
N ARG A 5 13.53 2.71 12.56
CA ARG A 5 14.24 1.43 12.60
C ARG A 5 14.12 0.72 11.26
N VAL A 6 12.89 0.57 10.77
CA VAL A 6 12.60 -0.05 9.47
C VAL A 6 13.22 0.75 8.32
N SER A 7 13.21 2.09 8.36
CA SER A 7 13.87 2.91 7.34
C SER A 7 15.40 2.84 7.33
N SER A 8 16.03 2.40 8.42
CA SER A 8 17.48 2.18 8.47
C SER A 8 17.84 0.73 8.09
N GLU A 9 16.97 -0.23 8.42
CA GLU A 9 17.14 -1.65 8.05
C GLU A 9 16.81 -1.91 6.58
N TYR A 10 15.86 -1.16 6.02
CA TYR A 10 15.42 -1.24 4.63
C TYR A 10 15.60 0.11 3.95
N GLU A 11 16.00 0.11 2.68
CA GLU A 11 16.03 1.33 1.86
C GLU A 11 14.59 1.77 1.54
N LEU A 12 13.95 2.44 2.49
CA LEU A 12 12.55 2.84 2.39
C LEU A 12 12.38 3.99 1.39
N LYS A 13 11.90 3.66 0.18
CA LYS A 13 11.69 4.65 -0.89
C LYS A 13 10.49 5.56 -0.66
N MET A 14 9.37 5.00 -0.20
CA MET A 14 8.13 5.74 0.00
C MET A 14 7.28 5.12 1.11
N LEU A 15 6.64 5.96 1.92
CA LEU A 15 5.75 5.57 3.00
C LEU A 15 4.29 5.87 2.64
N GLY A 16 3.47 4.83 2.58
CA GLY A 16 2.02 4.94 2.41
C GLY A 16 1.29 5.18 3.72
N CYS A 17 0.46 6.22 3.78
CA CYS A 17 -0.35 6.55 4.95
C CYS A 17 -1.81 6.78 4.56
N ASP A 18 -2.74 6.48 5.46
CA ASP A 18 -4.09 7.01 5.31
C ASP A 18 -4.09 8.54 5.59
N PRO A 19 -5.00 9.32 4.98
CA PRO A 19 -5.03 10.77 5.12
C PRO A 19 -5.29 11.30 6.55
N TYR A 20 -5.87 10.48 7.43
CA TYR A 20 -6.09 10.87 8.83
C TYR A 20 -4.78 10.72 9.65
N LEU A 21 -3.99 9.70 9.34
CA LEU A 21 -2.71 9.42 10.00
C LEU A 21 -1.56 10.27 9.44
N SER A 22 -1.63 10.70 8.17
CA SER A 22 -0.59 11.49 7.51
C SER A 22 -0.23 12.75 8.29
N ARG A 23 -1.23 13.53 8.75
CA ARG A 23 -1.03 14.79 9.49
C ARG A 23 -0.11 14.65 10.72
N MET A 24 -0.17 13.51 11.41
CA MET A 24 0.68 13.25 12.58
C MET A 24 2.06 12.67 12.20
N LEU A 25 2.15 11.99 11.06
CA LEU A 25 3.36 11.31 10.60
C LEU A 25 4.28 12.22 9.78
N THR A 26 3.75 13.12 8.96
CA THR A 26 4.54 13.98 8.06
C THR A 26 5.63 14.74 8.82
N GLN A 27 5.32 15.32 9.98
CA GLN A 27 6.32 16.03 10.80
C GLN A 27 7.49 15.15 11.28
N ARG A 28 7.25 13.85 11.50
CA ARG A 28 8.26 12.90 11.95
C ARG A 28 9.08 12.36 10.78
N VAL A 29 8.43 12.12 9.64
CA VAL A 29 9.02 11.44 8.49
C VAL A 29 9.83 12.40 7.61
N MET A 30 9.47 13.70 7.58
CA MET A 30 10.22 14.75 6.87
C MET A 30 11.70 14.89 7.30
N LYS A 31 12.09 14.37 8.47
CA LYS A 31 13.49 14.48 8.94
C LYS A 31 14.48 13.57 8.19
N ASN A 32 14.01 12.59 7.42
CA ASN A 32 14.86 11.59 6.75
C ASN A 32 14.66 11.55 5.22
N ASP A 33 14.08 12.59 4.61
CA ASP A 33 13.82 12.65 3.16
C ASP A 33 12.98 11.48 2.60
N ILE A 34 12.20 10.81 3.45
CA ILE A 34 11.30 9.72 3.03
C ILE A 34 10.05 10.35 2.41
N ALA A 35 9.78 10.03 1.14
CA ALA A 35 8.55 10.46 0.47
C ALA A 35 7.32 9.84 1.15
N VAL A 36 6.30 10.64 1.43
CA VAL A 36 5.04 10.18 2.03
C VAL A 36 3.93 10.30 1.00
N ALA A 37 3.24 9.20 0.72
CA ALA A 37 2.07 9.16 -0.13
C ALA A 37 0.82 8.96 0.72
N GLU A 38 -0.16 9.85 0.57
CA GLU A 38 -1.48 9.65 1.13
C GLU A 38 -2.29 8.74 0.21
N ILE A 39 -2.81 7.64 0.76
CA ILE A 39 -3.66 6.68 0.05
C ILE A 39 -5.07 6.77 0.63
N PRO A 40 -5.97 7.55 0.00
CA PRO A 40 -7.37 7.61 0.42
C PRO A 40 -8.00 6.22 0.37
N GLN A 41 -8.67 5.82 1.44
CA GLN A 41 -9.34 4.50 1.51
C GLN A 41 -10.71 4.52 0.81
N ASP A 42 -10.77 5.04 -0.41
CA ASP A 42 -11.95 5.01 -1.28
C ASP A 42 -11.86 3.88 -2.32
N MET A 43 -12.94 3.64 -3.06
CA MET A 43 -13.02 2.54 -4.02
C MET A 43 -12.00 2.71 -5.16
N LYS A 44 -11.80 3.95 -5.62
CA LYS A 44 -10.94 4.28 -6.75
C LYS A 44 -9.46 4.03 -6.45
N ASN A 45 -9.01 4.43 -5.26
CA ASN A 45 -7.61 4.33 -4.86
C ASN A 45 -7.23 2.93 -4.35
N MET A 46 -8.17 2.19 -3.76
CA MET A 46 -7.90 0.84 -3.22
C MET A 46 -8.03 -0.27 -4.26
N SER A 47 -8.95 -0.14 -5.22
CA SER A 47 -9.26 -1.19 -6.20
C SER A 47 -8.04 -1.64 -7.03
N PRO A 48 -7.21 -0.76 -7.60
CA PRO A 48 -6.03 -1.19 -8.37
C PRO A 48 -5.06 -2.02 -7.55
N ALA A 49 -4.78 -1.61 -6.31
CA ALA A 49 -3.88 -2.33 -5.40
C ALA A 49 -4.45 -3.69 -4.99
N MET A 50 -5.77 -3.78 -4.76
CA MET A 50 -6.42 -5.06 -4.47
C MET A 50 -6.35 -6.02 -5.65
N LYS A 51 -6.61 -5.54 -6.87
CA LYS A 51 -6.49 -6.36 -8.10
C LYS A 51 -5.06 -6.83 -8.31
N LYS A 52 -4.07 -5.98 -8.03
CA LYS A 52 -2.65 -6.38 -8.11
C LYS A 52 -2.29 -7.44 -7.07
N ILE A 53 -2.77 -7.29 -5.84
CA ILE A 53 -2.59 -8.31 -4.79
C ILE A 53 -3.23 -9.64 -5.21
N GLU A 54 -4.45 -9.61 -5.74
CA GLU A 54 -5.13 -10.81 -6.25
C GLU A 54 -4.34 -11.48 -7.38
N GLU A 55 -3.86 -10.70 -8.35
CA GLU A 55 -3.00 -11.18 -9.44
C GLU A 55 -1.74 -11.89 -8.90
N LEU A 56 -1.02 -11.24 -7.97
CA LEU A 56 0.21 -11.79 -7.38
C LEU A 56 -0.05 -13.03 -6.51
N LEU A 57 -1.19 -13.07 -5.82
CA LEU A 57 -1.61 -14.26 -5.06
C LEU A 57 -1.89 -15.44 -5.99
N LEU A 58 -2.62 -15.22 -7.09
CA LEU A 58 -2.92 -16.25 -8.08
C LEU A 58 -1.66 -16.78 -8.78
N LYS A 59 -0.64 -15.92 -8.92
CA LYS A 59 0.68 -16.29 -9.47
C LYS A 59 1.63 -16.90 -8.43
N GLU A 60 1.24 -16.96 -7.16
CA GLU A 60 2.12 -17.36 -6.04
C GLU A 60 3.37 -16.48 -5.88
N GLU A 61 3.31 -15.24 -6.35
CA GLU A 61 4.41 -14.26 -6.32
C GLU A 61 4.34 -13.33 -5.10
N LEU A 62 3.22 -13.32 -4.37
CA LEU A 62 3.09 -12.54 -3.13
C LEU A 62 3.61 -13.34 -1.92
N GLN A 63 4.77 -12.96 -1.41
CA GLN A 63 5.34 -13.52 -0.19
C GLN A 63 5.14 -12.60 1.00
N HIS A 64 4.87 -13.19 2.17
CA HIS A 64 4.83 -12.47 3.43
C HIS A 64 5.35 -13.35 4.57
N GLU A 65 5.87 -12.73 5.63
CA GLU A 65 6.31 -13.46 6.84
C GLU A 65 5.15 -14.27 7.44
N LYS A 66 5.45 -15.45 8.01
CA LYS A 66 4.48 -16.27 8.74
C LYS A 66 3.98 -15.56 9.99
N ASN A 67 2.97 -14.71 9.80
CA ASN A 67 2.39 -13.88 10.84
C ASN A 67 0.93 -14.31 11.12
N PRO A 68 0.63 -14.89 12.31
CA PRO A 68 -0.72 -15.31 12.67
C PRO A 68 -1.74 -14.17 12.65
N CYS A 69 -1.34 -12.95 13.02
CA CYS A 69 -2.21 -11.77 12.97
C CYS A 69 -2.55 -11.39 11.53
N ALA A 70 -1.59 -11.49 10.60
CA ALA A 70 -1.84 -11.25 9.19
C ALA A 70 -2.84 -12.28 8.62
N ARG A 71 -2.62 -13.57 8.92
CA ARG A 71 -3.54 -14.65 8.53
C ARG A 71 -4.95 -14.42 9.09
N TRP A 72 -5.06 -14.03 10.35
CA TRP A 72 -6.34 -13.71 10.98
C TRP A 72 -7.04 -12.51 10.33
N CYS A 73 -6.32 -11.42 10.10
CA CYS A 73 -6.86 -10.23 9.43
C CYS A 73 -7.33 -10.55 8.00
N PHE A 74 -6.58 -11.37 7.28
CA PHE A 74 -6.95 -11.81 5.94
C PHE A 74 -8.24 -12.65 5.95
N GLY A 75 -8.42 -13.56 6.92
CA GLY A 75 -9.67 -14.34 7.04
C GLY A 75 -10.90 -13.51 7.44
N ASN A 76 -10.71 -12.39 8.15
CA ASN A 76 -11.80 -11.53 8.61
C ASN A 76 -12.35 -10.59 7.54
N ILE A 77 -11.55 -10.29 6.51
CA ILE A 77 -11.87 -9.22 5.56
C ILE A 77 -13.11 -9.56 4.75
N ARG A 78 -13.95 -8.54 4.53
CA ARG A 78 -15.03 -8.58 3.55
C ARG A 78 -14.80 -7.49 2.53
N VAL A 79 -15.03 -7.81 1.26
CA VAL A 79 -14.80 -6.91 0.13
C VAL A 79 -16.15 -6.51 -0.45
N ALA A 80 -16.29 -5.22 -0.77
CA ALA A 80 -17.38 -4.74 -1.61
C ALA A 80 -16.90 -4.65 -3.06
N THR A 81 -17.77 -5.08 -3.97
CA THR A 81 -17.60 -4.93 -5.41
C THR A 81 -18.67 -3.98 -5.92
N ASP A 82 -18.29 -2.95 -6.68
CA ASP A 82 -19.26 -2.06 -7.35
C ASP A 82 -19.65 -2.59 -8.75
N GLY A 83 -20.54 -1.86 -9.45
CA GLY A 83 -20.99 -2.25 -10.79
C GLY A 83 -19.90 -2.17 -11.89
N ASN A 84 -18.75 -1.58 -11.60
CA ASN A 84 -17.59 -1.50 -12.50
C ASN A 84 -16.49 -2.48 -12.07
N GLU A 85 -16.83 -3.47 -11.24
CA GLU A 85 -15.90 -4.48 -10.72
C GLU A 85 -14.72 -3.88 -9.94
N ASN A 86 -14.93 -2.72 -9.30
CA ASN A 86 -13.95 -2.18 -8.37
C ASN A 86 -14.09 -2.83 -7.00
N LEU A 87 -12.96 -3.07 -6.35
CA LEU A 87 -12.89 -3.76 -5.08
C LEU A 87 -12.48 -2.80 -3.96
N LYS A 88 -13.11 -2.92 -2.80
CA LYS A 88 -12.72 -2.18 -1.58
C LYS A 88 -12.93 -3.01 -0.32
N PRO A 89 -12.00 -2.97 0.65
CA PRO A 89 -12.22 -3.60 1.95
C PRO A 89 -13.31 -2.88 2.75
N MET A 90 -14.22 -3.65 3.35
CA MET A 90 -15.36 -3.15 4.12
C MET A 90 -15.17 -3.44 5.60
N LYS A 91 -14.59 -2.48 6.33
CA LYS A 91 -14.34 -2.61 7.77
C LYS A 91 -15.60 -2.90 8.59
N ASN A 92 -16.70 -2.20 8.28
CA ASN A 92 -17.99 -2.36 8.97
C ASN A 92 -18.71 -3.69 8.68
N LYS A 93 -18.36 -4.37 7.59
CA LYS A 93 -18.90 -5.70 7.24
C LYS A 93 -17.96 -6.85 7.62
N SER A 94 -16.72 -6.54 7.97
CA SER A 94 -15.72 -7.53 8.37
C SER A 94 -16.01 -8.06 9.77
N VAL A 95 -15.70 -9.34 10.02
CA VAL A 95 -16.05 -10.03 11.27
C VAL A 95 -15.11 -9.65 12.43
N GLY A 96 -13.94 -9.12 12.11
CA GLY A 96 -12.92 -8.75 13.09
C GLY A 96 -11.95 -7.70 12.56
N ARG A 97 -10.78 -7.62 13.21
CA ARG A 97 -9.69 -6.72 12.82
C ARG A 97 -9.19 -7.08 11.42
N ILE A 98 -8.86 -6.06 10.63
CA ILE A 98 -8.36 -6.18 9.25
C ILE A 98 -7.15 -5.28 8.99
N ASP A 99 -6.56 -4.69 10.03
CA ASP A 99 -5.60 -3.59 9.86
C ASP A 99 -4.34 -4.02 9.11
N VAL A 100 -3.86 -5.25 9.34
CA VAL A 100 -2.69 -5.78 8.61
C VAL A 100 -2.99 -5.92 7.13
N THR A 101 -4.16 -6.44 6.77
CA THR A 101 -4.56 -6.57 5.36
C THR A 101 -4.75 -5.22 4.70
N VAL A 102 -5.36 -4.25 5.39
CA VAL A 102 -5.49 -2.88 4.88
C VAL A 102 -4.12 -2.22 4.71
N ALA A 103 -3.18 -2.44 5.64
CA ALA A 103 -1.81 -1.95 5.54
C ALA A 103 -1.09 -2.54 4.32
N TRP A 104 -1.29 -3.82 4.00
CA TRP A 104 -0.76 -4.41 2.76
C TRP A 104 -1.33 -3.79 1.50
N ILE A 105 -2.64 -3.51 1.47
CA ILE A 105 -3.26 -2.84 0.32
C ILE A 105 -2.71 -1.43 0.15
N ILE A 106 -2.53 -0.67 1.25
CA ILE A 106 -1.91 0.65 1.22
C ILE A 106 -0.47 0.57 0.74
N ALA A 107 0.32 -0.38 1.25
CA ALA A 107 1.71 -0.58 0.84
C ALA A 107 1.82 -0.92 -0.65
N MET A 108 0.93 -1.76 -1.18
CA MET A 108 0.87 -2.06 -2.61
C MET A 108 0.48 -0.82 -3.43
N ALA A 109 -0.52 -0.05 -3.01
CA ALA A 109 -0.90 1.19 -3.68
C ALA A 109 0.27 2.19 -3.74
N THR A 110 1.03 2.30 -2.65
CA THR A 110 2.24 3.13 -2.57
C THR A 110 3.35 2.62 -3.50
N ALA A 111 3.58 1.31 -3.55
CA ALA A 111 4.57 0.71 -4.45
C ALA A 111 4.23 1.01 -5.92
N MET A 112 2.96 0.81 -6.30
CA MET A 112 2.47 1.12 -7.66
C MET A 112 2.63 2.60 -8.00
N LEU A 113 2.38 3.51 -7.04
CA LEU A 113 2.58 4.95 -7.25
C LEU A 113 4.07 5.28 -7.48
N ASN A 114 4.95 4.70 -6.67
CA ASN A 114 6.39 4.91 -6.77
C ASN A 114 6.97 4.38 -8.10
N GLU A 115 6.50 3.25 -8.59
CA GLU A 115 6.87 2.73 -9.91
C GLU A 115 6.51 3.71 -11.04
N VAL A 116 5.30 4.29 -11.00
CA VAL A 116 4.86 5.29 -12.00
C VAL A 116 5.72 6.55 -11.95
N THR A 117 6.03 7.06 -10.76
CA THR A 117 6.95 8.20 -10.62
C THR A 117 8.33 7.87 -11.20
N SER A 118 8.89 6.71 -10.87
CA SER A 118 10.20 6.30 -11.37
C SER A 118 10.25 6.14 -12.89
N LEU A 119 9.16 5.71 -13.53
CA LEU A 119 9.08 5.61 -14.99
C LEU A 119 9.04 7.00 -15.63
N ASN A 120 8.28 7.94 -15.05
CA ASN A 120 8.26 9.31 -15.55
C ASN A 120 9.64 9.97 -15.43
N ASP A 121 10.34 9.75 -14.32
CA ASP A 121 11.70 10.27 -14.12
C ASP A 121 12.66 9.71 -15.17
N ARG A 122 12.55 8.42 -15.51
CA ARG A 122 13.34 7.78 -16.58
C ARG A 122 13.01 8.30 -17.97
N ILE A 123 11.73 8.51 -18.29
CA ILE A 123 11.30 9.08 -19.59
C ILE A 123 11.79 10.52 -19.72
N ASN A 124 11.76 11.30 -18.64
CA ASN A 124 12.21 12.68 -18.63
C ASN A 124 13.74 12.82 -18.55
N SER A 125 14.46 11.75 -18.20
CA SER A 125 15.92 11.73 -18.23
C SER A 125 16.41 11.63 -19.69
N GLU A 126 17.49 12.35 -20.02
CA GLU A 126 18.11 12.36 -21.37
C GLU A 126 18.70 10.99 -21.79
N GLU A 127 18.55 9.94 -20.97
CA GLU A 127 18.99 8.57 -21.29
C GLU A 127 18.04 7.83 -22.25
N TRP A 128 16.88 8.41 -22.58
CA TRP A 128 15.94 7.81 -23.52
C TRP A 128 16.31 8.14 -24.98
N SER A 129 17.23 7.36 -25.54
CA SER A 129 17.51 7.32 -26.98
C SER A 129 16.65 6.23 -27.66
N LEU A 130 16.03 6.59 -28.79
CA LEU A 130 15.39 5.63 -29.72
C LEU A 130 16.38 4.60 -30.27
#